data_AF-A0A9R1KWH9-F1
#
_entry.id   AF-A0A9R1KWH9-F1
#
_cell.length_a   1.000
_cell.length_b   1.000
_cell.length_c   1.000
_cell.angle_alpha   90.00
_cell.angle_beta   90.00
_cell.angle_gamma   90.00
#
_symmetry.space_group_name_H-M   'P 1'
#
loop_
_entity.id
_entity.type
_entity.pdbx_description
1 polymer ?
#
loop_
_entity_poly.entity_id
_entity_poly.type
_entity_poly.pdbx_seq_one_letter_code
_entity_poly.pdbx_strand_id
1 'polypeptide(L)'
;MDFNFQSKTSLRMRRSGDAMDSSPYFCLDDLWESFREWSAYGAGVPLVLNGGDSVIQYYVPYLSAIQLYADPSRPVASTRHPLDESDGESTDFSSESSSETDAAQNGVLQSEDGDAFVSASFPIFEHLERDPPYGREPLTDKVSVLADRFPALKTFRSCDLLPSSWMSVAWYPIYRIPTGPTLKDLDACFLTFHCLATPSKDSHPTTPACPGFEGIGHCTTATGRLSLPAFGLASYKLRSSLWASNGAPEQESVTLLMQEADNWLRCVQVDHPDFRFFVSHFGATWR
;
A
#
# COMPACT_ATOMS: atom_id res chain seq x y z
N MET A 1 -10.05 17.62 4.76
CA MET A 1 -9.90 16.19 5.14
C MET A 1 -8.46 15.87 5.53
N ASP A 2 -8.23 15.47 6.79
CA ASP A 2 -7.10 14.57 7.11
C ASP A 2 -7.64 13.15 6.92
N PHE A 3 -7.27 12.46 5.83
CA PHE A 3 -7.47 11.01 5.69
C PHE A 3 -6.52 10.22 6.62
N ASN A 4 -6.20 10.79 7.79
CA ASN A 4 -5.51 10.10 8.86
C ASN A 4 -6.53 9.21 9.56
N PHE A 5 -6.89 8.11 8.91
CA PHE A 5 -7.53 7.01 9.58
C PHE A 5 -6.63 6.64 10.76
N GLN A 6 -7.09 6.92 11.98
CA GLN A 6 -6.28 6.71 13.17
C GLN A 6 -6.45 5.26 13.62
N SER A 7 -5.65 4.35 13.07
CA SER A 7 -5.65 2.96 13.52
C SER A 7 -5.08 2.92 14.94
N LYS A 8 -5.68 2.17 15.88
CA LYS A 8 -5.04 1.97 17.19
C LYS A 8 -3.69 1.29 17.02
N THR A 9 -3.51 0.48 15.97
CA THR A 9 -2.21 -0.05 15.55
C THR A 9 -1.44 1.01 14.76
N SER A 10 -0.39 1.52 15.38
CA SER A 10 0.53 2.50 14.79
C SER A 10 1.48 1.82 13.81
N LEU A 11 1.62 2.37 12.60
CA LEU A 11 2.78 2.11 11.76
C LEU A 11 4.04 2.45 12.55
N ARG A 12 4.90 1.46 12.76
CA ARG A 12 6.10 1.60 13.57
C ARG A 12 7.25 2.09 12.70
N MET A 13 7.65 3.33 12.89
CA MET A 13 8.83 3.86 12.22
C MET A 13 10.10 3.33 12.88
N ARG A 14 11.02 2.81 12.08
CA ARG A 14 12.31 2.26 12.52
C ARG A 14 13.45 3.11 11.96
N ARG A 15 14.57 3.13 12.67
CA ARG A 15 15.85 3.69 12.20
C ARG A 15 16.87 2.57 12.18
N SER A 16 17.78 2.57 11.21
CA SER A 16 18.84 1.57 11.17
C SER A 16 19.86 1.86 12.28
N GLY A 17 20.25 0.84 13.03
CA GLY A 17 20.96 0.99 14.30
C GLY A 17 22.42 1.47 14.23
N ASP A 18 22.99 1.64 13.03
CA ASP A 18 24.45 1.79 12.88
C ASP A 18 24.90 3.01 12.05
N ALA A 19 23.99 3.93 11.72
CA ALA A 19 24.37 5.18 11.06
C ALA A 19 23.49 6.34 11.52
N MET A 20 24.15 7.40 11.99
CA MET A 20 23.58 8.72 12.30
C MET A 20 22.83 9.38 11.11
N ASP A 21 22.85 8.75 9.93
CA ASP A 21 22.34 9.28 8.66
C ASP A 21 21.31 8.33 7.98
N SER A 22 20.78 7.32 8.69
CA SER A 22 19.78 6.42 8.10
C SER A 22 18.39 7.05 8.05
N SER A 23 17.81 7.17 6.84
CA SER A 23 16.42 7.56 6.66
C SER A 23 15.50 6.62 7.43
N PRO A 24 14.47 7.15 8.11
CA PRO A 24 13.51 6.31 8.80
C PRO A 24 12.72 5.46 7.78
N TYR A 25 12.32 4.25 8.17
CA TYR A 25 11.56 3.33 7.31
C TYR A 25 10.49 2.56 8.09
N PHE A 26 9.50 2.00 7.39
CA PHE A 26 8.52 1.08 7.96
C PHE A 26 8.58 -0.29 7.24
N CYS A 27 8.15 -1.34 7.93
CA CYS A 27 7.99 -2.68 7.33
C CYS A 27 6.58 -2.79 6.72
N LEU A 28 6.45 -3.45 5.57
CA LEU A 28 5.13 -3.71 4.99
C LEU A 28 4.25 -4.57 5.91
N ASP A 29 4.84 -5.47 6.70
CA ASP A 29 4.07 -6.22 7.72
C ASP A 29 3.40 -5.30 8.73
N ASP A 30 4.13 -4.29 9.25
CA ASP A 30 3.58 -3.29 10.17
C ASP A 30 2.44 -2.49 9.50
N LEU A 31 2.50 -2.30 8.18
CA LEU A 31 1.45 -1.67 7.38
C LEU A 31 0.21 -2.55 7.31
N TRP A 32 0.33 -3.83 6.99
CA TRP A 32 -0.80 -4.75 6.95
C TRP A 32 -1.46 -4.89 8.31
N GLU A 33 -0.67 -4.95 9.39
CA GLU A 33 -1.15 -4.95 10.76
C GLU A 33 -1.94 -3.67 11.12
N SER A 34 -1.58 -2.51 10.55
CA SER A 34 -2.33 -1.27 10.77
C SER A 34 -3.76 -1.32 10.20
N PHE A 35 -4.00 -2.13 9.16
CA PHE A 35 -5.31 -2.34 8.55
C PHE A 35 -6.14 -3.46 9.20
N ARG A 36 -5.57 -4.24 10.13
CA ARG A 36 -6.24 -5.42 10.72
C ARG A 36 -7.54 -5.08 11.43
N GLU A 37 -7.54 -4.08 12.31
CA GLU A 37 -8.77 -3.68 13.04
C GLU A 37 -9.84 -3.16 12.07
N TRP A 38 -9.46 -2.38 11.05
CA TRP A 38 -10.42 -1.86 10.07
C TRP A 38 -10.95 -2.92 9.11
N SER A 39 -10.13 -3.90 8.74
CA SER A 39 -10.57 -5.01 7.90
C SER A 39 -11.59 -5.89 8.65
N ALA A 40 -11.42 -6.05 9.96
CA ALA A 40 -12.33 -6.84 10.79
C ALA A 40 -13.62 -6.11 11.20
N TYR A 41 -13.54 -4.83 11.58
CA TYR A 41 -14.64 -4.11 12.23
C TYR A 41 -15.13 -2.87 11.48
N GLY A 42 -14.39 -2.46 10.45
CA GLY A 42 -14.59 -1.19 9.75
C GLY A 42 -13.94 0.01 10.46
N ALA A 43 -13.54 1.00 9.67
CA ALA A 43 -13.07 2.30 10.13
C ALA A 43 -14.24 3.28 10.24
N GLY A 44 -14.50 3.78 11.45
CA GLY A 44 -15.53 4.79 11.70
C GLY A 44 -15.07 6.19 11.26
N VAL A 45 -15.87 6.83 10.42
CA VAL A 45 -15.65 8.19 9.91
C VAL A 45 -16.80 9.08 10.41
N PRO A 46 -16.55 10.07 11.27
CA PRO A 46 -17.56 11.02 11.69
C PRO A 46 -18.00 11.91 10.53
N LEU A 47 -19.31 11.96 10.26
CA LEU A 47 -19.95 12.76 9.23
C LEU A 47 -20.99 13.69 9.85
N VAL A 48 -21.21 14.83 9.21
CA VAL A 48 -22.28 15.78 9.58
C VAL A 48 -23.29 15.83 8.45
N LEU A 49 -24.51 15.35 8.70
CA LEU A 49 -25.55 15.31 7.68
C LEU A 49 -26.27 16.67 7.57
N ASN A 50 -26.90 16.89 6.42
CA ASN A 50 -27.68 18.10 6.13
C ASN A 50 -28.84 18.24 7.14
N GLY A 51 -28.61 19.00 8.21
CA GLY A 51 -29.51 19.09 9.37
C GLY A 51 -28.78 19.23 10.72
N GLY A 52 -27.46 19.02 10.74
CA GLY A 52 -26.63 19.12 11.95
C GLY A 52 -26.49 17.81 12.71
N ASP A 53 -27.13 16.74 12.25
CA ASP A 53 -27.01 15.41 12.83
C ASP A 53 -25.61 14.85 12.58
N SER A 54 -24.93 14.46 13.66
CA SER A 54 -23.65 13.75 13.59
C SER A 54 -23.89 12.25 13.53
N VAL A 55 -23.30 11.59 12.54
CA VAL A 55 -23.29 10.14 12.40
C VAL A 55 -21.86 9.65 12.23
N ILE A 56 -21.60 8.41 12.62
CA ILE A 56 -20.35 7.71 12.29
C ILE A 56 -20.67 6.71 11.20
N GLN A 57 -20.07 6.87 10.03
CA GLN A 57 -20.14 5.92 8.93
C GLN A 57 -18.93 4.99 9.00
N TYR A 58 -19.17 3.68 9.01
CA TYR A 58 -18.11 2.68 9.02
C TYR A 58 -17.80 2.21 7.60
N TYR A 59 -16.51 2.06 7.31
CA TYR A 59 -15.98 1.61 6.01
C TYR A 59 -15.04 0.43 6.17
N VAL A 60 -15.12 -0.56 5.29
CA VAL A 60 -14.13 -1.65 5.22
C VAL A 60 -13.14 -1.37 4.08
N PRO A 61 -11.82 -1.48 4.34
CA PRO A 61 -10.79 -1.37 3.31
C PRO A 61 -10.63 -2.68 2.52
N TYR A 62 -10.44 -2.54 1.22
CA TYR A 62 -10.15 -3.63 0.29
C TYR A 62 -8.93 -3.25 -0.54
N LEU A 63 -7.98 -4.18 -0.70
CA LEU A 63 -6.85 -3.97 -1.60
C LEU A 63 -7.39 -3.90 -3.04
N SER A 64 -7.12 -2.79 -3.73
CA SER A 64 -7.59 -2.57 -5.09
C SER A 64 -6.47 -2.75 -6.11
N ALA A 65 -5.29 -2.21 -5.82
CA ALA A 65 -4.09 -2.46 -6.61
C ALA A 65 -2.84 -2.35 -5.74
N ILE A 66 -1.77 -3.00 -6.17
CA ILE A 66 -0.43 -2.82 -5.62
C ILE A 66 0.61 -3.15 -6.69
N GLN A 67 1.63 -2.31 -6.80
CA GLN A 67 2.85 -2.59 -7.56
C GLN A 67 4.06 -2.31 -6.67
N LEU A 68 4.93 -3.31 -6.52
CA LEU A 68 6.18 -3.19 -5.81
C LEU A 68 7.32 -3.19 -6.82
N TYR A 69 8.25 -2.26 -6.64
CA TYR A 69 9.48 -2.15 -7.40
C TYR A 69 10.63 -2.19 -6.39
N ALA A 70 11.54 -3.15 -6.51
CA ALA A 70 12.70 -3.23 -5.63
C ALA A 70 13.95 -2.74 -6.35
N ASP A 71 14.84 -2.13 -5.59
CA ASP A 71 16.16 -1.74 -6.07
C ASP A 71 17.05 -2.99 -6.24
N PRO A 72 17.52 -3.33 -7.45
CA PRO A 72 18.39 -4.49 -7.67
C PRO A 72 19.71 -4.40 -6.88
N SER A 73 20.13 -3.18 -6.51
CA SER A 73 21.35 -2.94 -5.74
C SER A 73 21.18 -3.20 -4.23
N ARG A 74 19.94 -3.42 -3.76
CA ARG A 74 19.61 -3.70 -2.36
C ARG A 74 18.98 -5.09 -2.25
N PRO A 75 19.80 -6.16 -2.16
CA PRO A 75 19.25 -7.49 -1.98
C PRO A 75 18.45 -7.53 -0.66
N VAL A 76 17.18 -7.93 -0.75
CA VAL A 76 16.38 -8.29 0.43
C VAL A 76 17.19 -9.33 1.18
N ALA A 77 17.46 -9.09 2.47
CA ALA A 77 18.16 -10.06 3.30
C ALA A 77 17.35 -11.36 3.26
N SER A 78 17.81 -12.30 2.44
CA SER A 78 17.22 -13.63 2.30
C SER A 78 17.09 -14.21 3.70
N THR A 79 15.92 -14.77 3.98
CA THR A 79 15.57 -15.52 5.18
C THR A 79 16.65 -16.56 5.45
N ARG A 80 17.72 -16.18 6.16
CA ARG A 80 18.68 -17.11 6.71
C ARG A 80 17.93 -17.88 7.78
N HIS A 81 17.59 -19.12 7.49
CA HIS A 81 17.25 -20.10 8.51
C HIS A 81 18.33 -20.01 9.60
N PRO A 82 17.98 -19.68 10.86
CA PRO A 82 18.86 -19.96 11.98
C PRO A 82 18.84 -21.48 12.13
N LEU A 83 19.81 -22.17 11.52
CA LEU A 83 19.97 -23.60 11.76
C LEU A 83 20.67 -23.75 13.12
N ASP A 84 19.98 -24.47 13.98
CA ASP A 84 20.27 -24.80 15.35
C ASP A 84 21.75 -25.04 15.67
N GLU A 85 22.13 -24.51 16.82
CA GLU A 85 23.31 -24.88 17.56
C GLU A 85 23.06 -26.27 18.14
N SER A 86 23.63 -27.31 17.54
CA SER A 86 23.56 -28.67 18.07
C SER A 86 24.93 -29.34 18.02
N ASP A 87 25.54 -29.41 19.19
CA ASP A 87 26.71 -30.24 19.50
C ASP A 87 26.37 -31.73 19.29
N GLY A 88 27.20 -32.43 18.51
CA GLY A 88 27.08 -33.87 18.28
C GLY A 88 28.22 -34.45 17.44
N GLU A 89 28.96 -35.37 18.04
CA GLU A 89 30.27 -35.91 17.66
C GLU A 89 30.25 -37.05 16.63
N SER A 90 31.19 -37.01 15.65
CA SER A 90 31.76 -38.12 14.82
C SER A 90 30.78 -38.94 13.93
N THR A 91 31.13 -39.62 12.83
CA THR A 91 32.38 -40.22 12.32
C THR A 91 32.25 -40.45 10.79
N ASP A 92 33.37 -40.67 10.12
CA ASP A 92 33.57 -40.92 8.69
C ASP A 92 32.67 -41.99 8.03
N PHE A 93 32.28 -41.76 6.77
CA PHE A 93 32.19 -42.82 5.76
C PHE A 93 32.38 -42.24 4.34
N SER A 94 33.44 -42.69 3.67
CA SER A 94 33.64 -42.50 2.24
C SER A 94 32.83 -43.52 1.45
N SER A 95 32.19 -43.08 0.37
CA SER A 95 31.88 -43.96 -0.76
C SER A 95 31.74 -43.14 -2.04
N GLU A 96 32.65 -43.44 -2.95
CA GLU A 96 32.69 -43.10 -4.36
C GLU A 96 31.75 -44.00 -5.18
N SER A 97 30.92 -43.44 -6.06
CA SER A 97 30.68 -43.95 -7.42
C SER A 97 29.70 -43.06 -8.19
N SER A 98 30.01 -42.90 -9.47
CA SER A 98 29.50 -41.92 -10.42
C SER A 98 28.29 -42.43 -11.21
N SER A 99 27.37 -41.53 -11.57
CA SER A 99 26.75 -41.54 -12.91
C SER A 99 26.06 -40.20 -13.21
N GLU A 100 26.29 -39.73 -14.42
CA GLU A 100 26.05 -38.39 -14.95
C GLU A 100 24.62 -38.24 -15.46
N THR A 101 23.96 -37.11 -15.17
CA THR A 101 22.95 -36.48 -16.05
C THR A 101 22.89 -34.96 -15.79
N ASP A 102 23.28 -34.23 -16.83
CA ASP A 102 22.92 -32.87 -17.22
C ASP A 102 23.03 -31.71 -16.21
N ALA A 103 24.09 -30.94 -16.45
CA ALA A 103 24.43 -29.68 -15.82
C ALA A 103 23.36 -28.60 -16.01
N ALA A 104 22.59 -28.32 -14.96
CA ALA A 104 22.12 -26.96 -14.71
C ALA A 104 23.21 -26.23 -13.93
N GLN A 105 24.21 -25.73 -14.66
CA GLN A 105 25.11 -24.72 -14.12
C GLN A 105 24.24 -23.53 -13.73
N ASN A 106 24.19 -23.25 -12.42
CA ASN A 106 23.86 -21.94 -11.89
C ASN A 106 24.85 -20.95 -12.52
N GLY A 107 24.47 -20.42 -13.68
CA GLY A 107 25.08 -19.24 -14.27
C GLY A 107 24.74 -18.05 -13.39
N VAL A 108 25.57 -17.82 -12.37
CA VAL A 108 25.79 -16.48 -11.86
C VAL A 108 26.45 -15.72 -13.01
N LEU A 109 25.62 -15.14 -13.88
CA LEU A 109 26.08 -14.11 -14.78
C LEU A 109 26.29 -12.86 -13.91
N GLN A 110 27.52 -12.69 -13.43
CA GLN A 110 28.04 -11.36 -13.19
C GLN A 110 28.03 -10.66 -14.54
N SER A 111 26.93 -9.97 -14.84
CA SER A 111 26.89 -9.05 -15.97
C SER A 111 27.42 -7.72 -15.46
N GLU A 112 28.66 -7.43 -15.86
CA GLU A 112 29.28 -6.12 -15.70
C GLU A 112 28.43 -5.10 -16.46
N ASP A 113 27.90 -4.12 -15.71
CA ASP A 113 27.47 -2.80 -16.16
C ASP A 113 26.53 -2.74 -17.39
N GLY A 114 25.23 -2.97 -17.16
CA GLY A 114 24.21 -2.71 -18.19
C GLY A 114 22.74 -3.05 -17.87
N ASP A 115 22.47 -3.93 -16.90
CA ASP A 115 21.12 -4.53 -16.76
C ASP A 115 20.27 -3.99 -15.59
N ALA A 116 20.83 -3.10 -14.75
CA ALA A 116 20.09 -2.48 -13.65
C ALA A 116 18.89 -1.62 -14.14
N PHE A 117 18.92 -1.18 -15.40
CA PHE A 117 17.88 -0.36 -16.00
C PHE A 117 16.62 -1.15 -16.38
N VAL A 118 16.75 -2.45 -16.69
CA VAL A 118 15.63 -3.27 -17.15
C VAL A 118 14.75 -3.71 -15.97
N SER A 119 15.35 -4.00 -14.81
CA SER A 119 14.59 -4.31 -13.58
C SER A 119 13.84 -3.12 -13.00
N ALA A 120 14.32 -1.88 -13.18
CA ALA A 120 13.59 -0.69 -12.73
C ALA A 120 12.33 -0.39 -13.57
N SER A 121 12.16 -1.05 -14.72
CA SER A 121 11.05 -0.82 -15.65
C SER A 121 9.81 -1.69 -15.37
N PHE A 122 9.94 -2.76 -14.59
CA PHE A 122 8.84 -3.71 -14.32
C PHE A 122 8.66 -3.96 -12.82
N PRO A 123 7.41 -4.09 -12.33
CA PRO A 123 7.19 -4.40 -10.92
C PRO A 123 7.66 -5.82 -10.60
N ILE A 124 8.33 -5.98 -9.47
CA ILE A 124 8.69 -7.30 -8.91
C ILE A 124 7.45 -8.06 -8.39
N PHE A 125 6.38 -7.33 -8.09
CA PHE A 125 5.10 -7.87 -7.68
C PHE A 125 3.99 -6.92 -8.11
N GLU A 126 2.93 -7.48 -8.69
CA GLU A 126 1.73 -6.74 -9.09
C GLU A 126 0.47 -7.51 -8.69
N HIS A 127 -0.51 -6.78 -8.19
CA HIS A 127 -1.88 -7.24 -8.08
C HIS A 127 -2.84 -6.12 -8.49
N LEU A 128 -3.81 -6.44 -9.34
CA LEU A 128 -4.90 -5.56 -9.78
C LEU A 128 -6.21 -6.30 -9.55
N GLU A 129 -7.06 -5.76 -8.70
CA GLU A 129 -8.36 -6.36 -8.39
C GLU A 129 -9.34 -6.16 -9.54
N ARG A 130 -10.02 -7.24 -9.92
CA ARG A 130 -10.97 -7.31 -11.04
C ARG A 130 -12.36 -7.75 -10.59
N ASP A 131 -12.47 -8.37 -9.43
CA ASP A 131 -13.74 -8.85 -8.92
C ASP A 131 -14.63 -7.67 -8.47
N PRO A 132 -15.96 -7.77 -8.58
CA PRO A 132 -16.85 -6.74 -8.04
C PRO A 132 -16.75 -6.67 -6.50
N PRO A 133 -17.10 -5.53 -5.88
CA PRO A 133 -16.90 -5.32 -4.44
C PRO A 133 -17.48 -6.41 -3.53
N TYR A 134 -18.66 -6.93 -3.86
CA TYR A 134 -19.38 -7.92 -3.05
C TYR A 134 -18.72 -9.30 -2.99
N GLY A 135 -17.77 -9.60 -3.89
CA GLY A 135 -17.03 -10.86 -3.90
C GLY A 135 -15.67 -10.79 -3.25
N ARG A 136 -15.24 -9.60 -2.80
CA ARG A 136 -13.89 -9.38 -2.29
C ARG A 136 -13.80 -9.69 -0.81
N GLU A 137 -12.66 -10.24 -0.45
CA GLU A 137 -12.20 -10.36 0.93
C GLU A 137 -11.57 -9.03 1.40
N PRO A 138 -11.70 -8.65 2.69
CA PRO A 138 -11.08 -7.45 3.24
C PRO A 138 -9.56 -7.39 3.01
N LEU A 139 -8.99 -6.19 3.09
CA LEU A 139 -7.59 -5.93 2.73
C LEU A 139 -6.60 -6.91 3.38
N THR A 140 -6.70 -7.16 4.69
CA THR A 140 -5.74 -8.03 5.38
C THR A 140 -5.84 -9.51 5.00
N ASP A 141 -7.04 -9.98 4.69
CA ASP A 141 -7.26 -11.35 4.21
C ASP A 141 -6.65 -11.48 2.81
N LYS A 142 -6.95 -10.52 1.92
CA LYS A 142 -6.38 -10.48 0.57
C LYS A 142 -4.85 -10.46 0.57
N VAL A 143 -4.25 -9.61 1.41
CA VAL A 143 -2.79 -9.53 1.57
C VAL A 143 -2.22 -10.84 2.08
N SER A 144 -2.92 -11.56 2.96
CA SER A 144 -2.47 -12.86 3.45
C SER A 144 -2.45 -13.90 2.33
N VAL A 145 -3.51 -13.98 1.52
CA VAL A 145 -3.56 -14.86 0.33
C VAL A 145 -2.47 -14.53 -0.68
N LEU A 146 -2.20 -13.24 -0.90
CA LEU A 146 -1.11 -12.80 -1.78
C LEU A 146 0.28 -13.14 -1.21
N ALA A 147 0.45 -13.04 0.11
CA ALA A 147 1.71 -13.36 0.79
C ALA A 147 2.02 -14.86 0.75
N ASP A 148 1.03 -15.74 0.68
CA ASP A 148 1.27 -17.19 0.50
C ASP A 148 1.95 -17.49 -0.84
N ARG A 149 1.67 -16.67 -1.86
CA ARG A 149 2.29 -16.77 -3.20
C ARG A 149 3.57 -15.95 -3.32
N PHE A 150 3.65 -14.85 -2.59
CA PHE A 150 4.79 -13.93 -2.59
C PHE A 150 5.13 -13.51 -1.16
N PRO A 151 5.87 -14.35 -0.39
CA PRO A 151 6.15 -14.11 1.03
C PRO A 151 6.88 -12.80 1.31
N ALA A 152 7.64 -12.31 0.32
CA ALA A 152 8.36 -11.05 0.42
C ALA A 152 7.44 -9.84 0.68
N LEU A 153 6.14 -9.94 0.37
CA LEU A 153 5.14 -8.92 0.68
C LEU A 153 5.08 -8.55 2.17
N LYS A 154 5.48 -9.46 3.06
CA LYS A 154 5.57 -9.23 4.52
C LYS A 154 6.97 -8.86 4.98
N THR A 155 8.00 -9.03 4.18
CA THR A 155 9.39 -8.79 4.61
C THR A 155 9.98 -7.48 4.10
N PHE A 156 9.42 -6.90 3.04
CA PHE A 156 9.92 -5.63 2.49
C PHE A 156 9.85 -4.49 3.51
N ARG A 157 10.91 -3.68 3.51
CA ARG A 157 10.93 -2.37 4.16
C ARG A 157 10.70 -1.29 3.10
N SER A 158 10.12 -0.18 3.50
CA SER A 158 9.90 0.97 2.62
C SER A 158 11.18 1.53 2.01
N CYS A 159 12.35 1.30 2.63
CA CYS A 159 13.65 1.71 2.10
C CYS A 159 14.30 0.69 1.14
N ASP A 160 13.70 -0.50 0.98
CA ASP A 160 14.08 -1.51 -0.01
C ASP A 160 13.32 -1.30 -1.34
N LEU A 161 12.27 -0.48 -1.31
CA LEU A 161 11.39 -0.21 -2.44
C LEU A 161 11.79 1.06 -3.18
N LEU A 162 11.67 1.02 -4.51
CA LEU A 162 11.82 2.20 -5.36
C LEU A 162 10.65 3.18 -5.16
N PRO A 163 10.86 4.49 -5.39
CA PRO A 163 9.82 5.52 -5.28
C PRO A 163 8.57 5.28 -6.13
N SER A 164 8.67 4.40 -7.14
CA SER A 164 7.57 3.94 -7.97
C SER A 164 6.65 2.92 -7.31
N SER A 165 6.96 2.44 -6.09
CA SER A 165 6.11 1.46 -5.39
C SER A 165 4.89 2.10 -4.76
N TRP A 166 3.71 1.56 -5.07
CA TRP A 166 2.42 2.12 -4.66
C TRP A 166 1.36 1.05 -4.39
N MET A 167 0.32 1.44 -3.67
CA MET A 167 -0.91 0.68 -3.53
C MET A 167 -2.14 1.59 -3.63
N SER A 168 -3.29 0.99 -3.94
CA SER A 168 -4.58 1.64 -3.80
C SER A 168 -5.55 0.81 -2.96
N VAL A 169 -6.38 1.51 -2.18
CA VAL A 169 -7.32 0.92 -1.23
C VAL A 169 -8.73 1.43 -1.54
N ALA A 170 -9.65 0.51 -1.81
CA ALA A 170 -11.07 0.81 -1.98
C ALA A 170 -11.80 0.72 -0.64
N TRP A 171 -12.64 1.70 -0.33
CA TRP A 171 -13.34 1.83 0.94
C TRP A 171 -14.84 1.77 0.71
N TYR A 172 -15.48 0.70 1.17
CA TYR A 172 -16.92 0.50 1.01
C TYR A 172 -17.66 0.64 2.34
N PRO A 173 -18.81 1.34 2.36
CA PRO A 173 -19.59 1.55 3.57
C PRO A 173 -20.24 0.24 4.04
N ILE A 174 -20.26 0.00 5.36
CA ILE A 174 -20.87 -1.20 5.96
C ILE A 174 -22.10 -0.91 6.82
N TYR A 175 -22.04 0.12 7.66
CA TYR A 175 -23.16 0.55 8.50
C TYR A 175 -22.86 1.94 9.08
N ARG A 176 -23.86 2.54 9.73
CA ARG A 176 -23.72 3.83 10.42
C ARG A 176 -24.38 3.83 11.79
N ILE A 177 -23.88 4.70 12.66
CA ILE A 177 -24.41 4.92 14.01
C ILE A 177 -24.60 6.43 14.23
N PRO A 178 -25.79 6.90 14.63
CA PRO A 178 -27.04 6.15 14.80
C PRO A 178 -27.70 5.71 13.48
N THR A 179 -28.40 4.58 13.53
CA THR A 179 -29.16 4.01 12.40
C THR A 179 -30.55 4.63 12.33
N GLY A 180 -30.64 5.94 12.10
CA GLY A 180 -31.93 6.66 12.06
C GLY A 180 -32.78 6.26 10.84
N PRO A 181 -34.11 6.02 10.99
CA PRO A 181 -34.99 5.55 9.91
C PRO A 181 -35.24 6.58 8.79
N THR A 182 -34.91 7.86 9.02
CA THR A 182 -35.10 8.98 8.08
C THR A 182 -33.84 9.34 7.29
N LEU A 183 -32.72 8.70 7.57
CA LEU A 183 -31.46 9.02 6.91
C LEU A 183 -31.33 8.15 5.65
N LYS A 184 -31.08 8.74 4.48
CA LYS A 184 -30.81 7.96 3.24
C LYS A 184 -29.53 7.15 3.40
N ASP A 185 -29.48 5.93 2.89
CA ASP A 185 -28.25 5.14 2.88
C ASP A 185 -27.13 5.94 2.20
N LEU A 186 -25.99 6.01 2.88
CA LEU A 186 -24.81 6.69 2.37
C LEU A 186 -23.96 5.66 1.65
N ASP A 187 -24.24 5.44 0.37
CA ASP A 187 -23.45 4.56 -0.51
C ASP A 187 -22.17 5.24 -1.00
N ALA A 188 -21.71 6.29 -0.32
CA ALA A 188 -20.47 6.95 -0.70
C ALA A 188 -19.34 5.94 -0.53
N CYS A 189 -18.52 5.79 -1.55
CA CYS A 189 -17.30 4.99 -1.47
C CYS A 189 -16.17 5.78 -2.11
N PHE A 190 -14.94 5.42 -1.78
CA PHE A 190 -13.77 6.11 -2.26
C PHE A 190 -12.59 5.17 -2.41
N LEU A 191 -11.65 5.57 -3.25
CA LEU A 191 -10.43 4.86 -3.60
C LEU A 191 -9.26 5.77 -3.28
N THR A 192 -8.33 5.34 -2.43
CA THR A 192 -7.14 6.11 -2.06
C THR A 192 -5.89 5.49 -2.65
N PHE A 193 -4.89 6.32 -2.98
CA PHE A 193 -3.59 5.89 -3.51
C PHE A 193 -2.46 6.30 -2.58
N HIS A 194 -1.55 5.37 -2.29
CA HIS A 194 -0.50 5.54 -1.29
C HIS A 194 0.87 5.10 -1.82
N CYS A 195 1.90 5.86 -1.51
CA CYS A 195 3.29 5.46 -1.76
C CYS A 195 3.76 4.47 -0.69
N LEU A 196 4.52 3.45 -1.10
CA LEU A 196 5.06 2.42 -0.22
C LEU A 196 6.55 2.58 0.09
N ALA A 197 7.23 3.48 -0.62
CA ALA A 197 8.65 3.73 -0.46
C ALA A 197 8.91 4.93 0.46
N THR A 198 10.09 4.94 1.10
CA THR A 198 10.57 6.08 1.89
C THR A 198 11.76 6.74 1.20
N PRO A 199 11.86 8.09 1.22
CA PRO A 199 12.99 8.81 0.64
C PRO A 199 14.34 8.32 1.17
N SER A 200 15.24 7.99 0.25
CA SER A 200 16.64 7.71 0.56
C SER A 200 17.51 8.83 0.00
N LYS A 201 18.59 9.17 0.70
CA LYS A 201 19.52 10.25 0.31
C LYS A 201 20.23 9.98 -1.02
N ASP A 202 20.18 8.73 -1.48
CA ASP A 202 20.87 8.22 -2.66
C ASP A 202 19.94 7.99 -3.87
N SER A 203 18.69 8.47 -3.83
CA SER A 203 17.74 8.23 -4.93
C SER A 203 18.19 8.92 -6.22
N HIS A 204 18.50 8.13 -7.24
CA HIS A 204 18.83 8.61 -8.58
C HIS A 204 17.59 9.26 -9.23
N PRO A 205 17.69 10.45 -9.88
CA PRO A 205 16.55 11.20 -10.42
C PRO A 205 15.85 10.53 -11.62
N THR A 206 16.20 9.31 -11.98
CA THR A 206 15.82 8.66 -13.24
C THR A 206 14.58 7.77 -13.11
N THR A 207 14.16 7.40 -11.89
CA THR A 207 12.96 6.56 -11.67
C THR A 207 11.71 7.39 -11.40
N PRO A 208 10.54 7.06 -11.98
CA PRO A 208 9.29 7.74 -11.64
C PRO A 208 8.99 7.56 -10.15
N ALA A 209 8.64 8.66 -9.48
CA ALA A 209 8.31 8.67 -8.05
C ALA A 209 6.83 9.00 -7.85
N CYS A 210 6.19 8.32 -6.89
CA CYS A 210 4.83 8.66 -6.50
C CYS A 210 4.71 10.14 -6.11
N PRO A 211 3.60 10.82 -6.43
CA PRO A 211 3.37 12.17 -5.95
C PRO A 211 3.45 12.24 -4.41
N GLY A 212 4.04 13.31 -3.87
CA GLY A 212 4.19 13.49 -2.42
C GLY A 212 5.27 12.63 -1.74
N PHE A 213 6.09 11.90 -2.51
CA PHE A 213 7.18 11.05 -2.00
C PHE A 213 8.10 11.75 -0.98
N GLU A 214 8.49 13.00 -1.24
CA GLU A 214 9.39 13.78 -0.37
C GLU A 214 8.77 14.10 1.01
N GLY A 215 7.43 14.12 1.12
CA GLY A 215 6.71 14.49 2.35
C GLY A 215 6.61 13.38 3.39
N ILE A 216 6.89 12.12 3.04
CA ILE A 216 6.68 10.95 3.92
C ILE A 216 7.58 11.02 5.17
N GLY A 217 8.77 11.60 5.05
CA GLY A 217 9.71 11.78 6.17
C GLY A 217 9.21 12.72 7.28
N HIS A 218 8.20 13.55 6.99
CA HIS A 218 7.64 14.53 7.92
C HIS A 218 6.28 14.13 8.51
N CYS A 219 5.65 13.04 8.05
CA CYS A 219 4.35 12.55 8.54
C CYS A 219 4.45 11.76 9.87
N THR A 220 5.28 12.25 10.81
CA THR A 220 5.36 11.69 12.16
C THR A 220 4.45 12.50 13.08
N THR A 221 3.42 11.87 13.65
CA THR A 221 2.60 12.53 14.67
C THR A 221 3.41 12.76 15.95
N ALA A 222 2.94 13.64 16.85
CA ALA A 222 3.55 13.85 18.17
C ALA A 222 3.67 12.56 19.02
N THR A 223 2.97 11.50 18.63
CA THR A 223 3.01 10.16 19.25
C THR A 223 4.02 9.19 18.59
N GLY A 224 4.79 9.63 17.58
CA GLY A 224 5.74 8.77 16.87
C GLY A 224 5.10 7.82 15.86
N ARG A 225 3.82 8.02 15.51
CA ARG A 225 3.08 7.20 14.55
C ARG A 225 3.24 7.76 13.14
N LEU A 226 3.57 6.89 12.19
CA LEU A 226 3.52 7.22 10.77
C LEU A 226 2.09 7.10 10.27
N SER A 227 1.64 8.04 9.44
CA SER A 227 0.50 7.84 8.54
C SER A 227 0.99 7.81 7.11
N LEU A 228 0.40 6.94 6.28
CA LEU A 228 0.66 6.98 4.84
C LEU A 228 -0.30 7.99 4.19
N PRO A 229 0.16 9.19 3.83
CA PRO A 229 -0.70 10.15 3.16
C PRO A 229 -1.19 9.56 1.84
N ALA A 230 -2.46 9.81 1.54
CA ALA A 230 -2.98 9.52 0.20
C ALA A 230 -2.48 10.61 -0.75
N PHE A 231 -1.79 10.23 -1.82
CA PHE A 231 -1.39 11.15 -2.87
C PHE A 231 -2.48 11.31 -3.94
N GLY A 232 -3.42 10.36 -3.99
CA GLY A 232 -4.52 10.36 -4.93
C GLY A 232 -5.81 9.83 -4.32
N LEU A 233 -6.95 10.28 -4.86
CA LEU A 233 -8.28 9.93 -4.38
C LEU A 233 -9.28 9.91 -5.54
N ALA A 234 -10.11 8.88 -5.62
CA ALA A 234 -11.34 8.91 -6.43
C ALA A 234 -12.54 8.63 -5.54
N SER A 235 -13.70 9.20 -5.86
CA SER A 235 -14.90 9.05 -5.03
C SER A 235 -16.15 8.84 -5.86
N TYR A 236 -17.09 8.07 -5.32
CA TYR A 236 -18.38 7.78 -5.90
C TYR A 236 -19.48 8.12 -4.91
N LYS A 237 -20.55 8.77 -5.40
CA LYS A 237 -21.68 9.28 -4.58
C LYS A 237 -21.25 10.17 -3.41
N LEU A 238 -20.02 10.65 -3.43
CA LEU A 238 -19.51 11.52 -2.39
C LEU A 238 -20.07 12.92 -2.57
N ARG A 239 -21.01 13.32 -1.71
CA ARG A 239 -21.54 14.68 -1.72
C ARG A 239 -20.65 15.59 -0.87
N SER A 240 -20.09 16.62 -1.50
CA SER A 240 -19.25 17.65 -0.87
C SER A 240 -19.94 18.34 0.31
N SER A 241 -21.27 18.42 0.29
CA SER A 241 -22.05 19.06 1.36
C SER A 241 -22.09 18.28 2.66
N LEU A 242 -21.78 16.97 2.65
CA LEU A 242 -21.88 16.12 3.84
C LEU A 242 -20.60 16.16 4.70
N TRP A 243 -19.48 16.58 4.11
CA TRP A 243 -18.15 16.49 4.74
C TRP A 243 -17.53 17.87 4.98
N ALA A 244 -18.05 18.92 4.35
CA ALA A 244 -17.53 20.28 4.49
C ALA A 244 -18.02 20.97 5.77
N SER A 245 -17.10 21.20 6.71
CA SER A 245 -17.18 22.36 7.60
C SER A 245 -16.83 23.61 6.77
N ASN A 246 -17.84 24.26 6.18
CA ASN A 246 -17.74 25.44 5.31
C ASN A 246 -16.98 25.22 3.97
N GLY A 247 -17.72 25.36 2.87
CA GLY A 247 -17.33 24.92 1.53
C GLY A 247 -16.28 25.75 0.78
N ALA A 248 -15.91 25.19 -0.37
CA ALA A 248 -14.91 25.57 -1.38
C ALA A 248 -13.59 24.75 -1.36
N PRO A 249 -12.74 24.77 -0.30
CA PRO A 249 -11.39 24.22 -0.39
C PRO A 249 -11.33 22.69 -0.49
N GLU A 250 -12.32 21.97 0.07
CA GLU A 250 -12.29 20.50 0.07
C GLU A 250 -12.67 19.88 -1.28
N GLN A 251 -13.54 20.51 -2.06
CA GLN A 251 -13.94 19.99 -3.37
C GLN A 251 -12.83 20.16 -4.41
N GLU A 252 -12.14 21.29 -4.36
CA GLU A 252 -10.94 21.54 -5.17
C GLU A 252 -9.85 20.54 -4.82
N SER A 253 -9.63 20.25 -3.53
CA SER A 253 -8.68 19.24 -3.07
C SER A 253 -9.02 17.82 -3.56
N VAL A 254 -10.28 17.39 -3.53
CA VAL A 254 -10.69 16.08 -4.07
C VAL A 254 -10.46 15.99 -5.57
N THR A 255 -10.74 17.06 -6.32
CA THR A 255 -10.54 17.10 -7.77
C THR A 255 -9.04 17.03 -8.11
N LEU A 256 -8.20 17.75 -7.37
CA LEU A 256 -6.75 17.69 -7.51
C LEU A 256 -6.21 16.28 -7.21
N LEU A 257 -6.63 15.66 -6.10
CA LEU A 257 -6.21 14.28 -5.76
C LEU A 257 -6.67 13.26 -6.80
N MET A 258 -7.83 13.46 -7.42
CA MET A 258 -8.30 12.61 -8.51
C MET A 258 -7.46 12.77 -9.77
N GLN A 259 -7.05 14.00 -10.08
CA GLN A 259 -6.15 14.29 -11.19
C GLN A 259 -4.74 13.72 -10.94
N GLU A 260 -4.23 13.79 -9.71
CA GLU A 260 -2.95 13.18 -9.32
C GLU A 260 -2.99 11.65 -9.47
N ALA A 261 -4.08 11.01 -9.05
CA ALA A 261 -4.28 9.57 -9.27
C ALA A 261 -4.28 9.21 -10.77
N ASP A 262 -5.01 9.98 -11.59
CA ASP A 262 -5.09 9.79 -13.05
C ASP A 262 -3.72 9.99 -13.74
N ASN A 263 -2.99 11.03 -13.34
CA ASN A 263 -1.65 11.31 -13.85
C ASN A 263 -0.67 10.20 -13.47
N TRP A 264 -0.73 9.71 -12.23
CA TRP A 264 0.09 8.59 -11.77
C TRP A 264 -0.18 7.33 -12.60
N LEU A 265 -1.44 6.92 -12.73
CA LEU A 265 -1.81 5.72 -13.49
C LEU A 265 -1.41 5.80 -14.96
N ARG A 266 -1.50 6.97 -15.59
CA ARG A 266 -0.97 7.20 -16.94
C ARG A 266 0.55 7.09 -17.00
N CYS A 267 1.26 7.62 -16.00
CA CYS A 267 2.72 7.56 -15.92
C CYS A 267 3.22 6.11 -15.81
N VAL A 268 2.58 5.30 -14.96
CA VAL A 268 2.92 3.88 -14.79
C VAL A 268 2.23 2.95 -15.82
N GLN A 269 1.41 3.50 -16.72
CA GLN A 269 0.68 2.77 -17.77
C GLN A 269 -0.22 1.64 -17.25
N VAL A 270 -0.90 1.86 -16.12
CA VAL A 270 -1.76 0.86 -15.48
C VAL A 270 -3.24 1.11 -15.79
N ASP A 271 -3.93 0.10 -16.33
CA ASP A 271 -5.39 0.10 -16.47
C ASP A 271 -6.05 -0.40 -15.17
N HIS A 272 -6.47 0.55 -14.33
CA HIS A 272 -6.96 0.27 -12.98
C HIS A 272 -8.50 0.13 -12.94
N PRO A 273 -9.06 -1.09 -12.73
CA PRO A 273 -10.51 -1.33 -12.90
C PRO A 273 -11.39 -0.46 -11.99
N ASP A 274 -11.06 -0.37 -10.70
CA ASP A 274 -11.84 0.45 -9.77
C ASP A 274 -11.75 1.94 -10.12
N PHE A 275 -10.56 2.47 -10.39
CA PHE A 275 -10.39 3.87 -10.76
C PHE A 275 -11.25 4.25 -11.96
N ARG A 276 -11.29 3.41 -13.01
CA ARG A 276 -12.19 3.63 -14.16
C ARG A 276 -13.65 3.72 -13.73
N PHE A 277 -14.10 2.83 -12.85
CA PHE A 277 -15.45 2.83 -12.31
C PHE A 277 -15.74 4.13 -11.53
N PHE A 278 -14.82 4.55 -10.66
CA PHE A 278 -14.98 5.79 -9.89
C PHE A 278 -15.04 7.02 -10.80
N VAL A 279 -14.15 7.11 -11.80
CA VAL A 279 -14.09 8.21 -12.76
C VAL A 279 -15.34 8.26 -13.64
N SER A 280 -15.80 7.12 -14.16
CA SER A 280 -16.99 7.07 -15.03
C SER A 280 -18.28 7.52 -14.33
N HIS A 281 -18.27 7.55 -13.00
CA HIS A 281 -19.40 7.97 -12.19
C HIS A 281 -19.13 9.25 -11.38
N PHE A 282 -17.98 9.89 -11.59
CA PHE A 282 -17.65 11.15 -10.94
C PHE A 282 -18.55 12.26 -11.49
N GLY A 283 -19.22 13.01 -10.62
CA GLY A 283 -20.15 14.07 -11.00
C GLY A 283 -21.52 13.60 -11.51
N ALA A 284 -21.81 12.29 -11.49
CA ALA A 284 -23.15 11.77 -11.76
C ALA A 284 -24.11 12.23 -10.65
N THR A 285 -24.74 13.38 -10.87
CA THR A 285 -25.84 13.89 -10.05
C THR A 285 -27.07 13.04 -10.35
N TRP A 286 -27.27 11.99 -9.56
CA TRP A 286 -28.57 11.31 -9.54
C TRP A 286 -29.60 12.31 -8.99
N ARG A 287 -30.55 12.69 -9.86
CA ARG A 287 -31.70 13.54 -9.54
C ARG A 287 -32.62 12.85 -8.56
#